data_AF-A0A7V9A8N6-F1
#
_entry.id   AF-A0A7V9A8N6-F1
#
_cell.length_a   1.000
_cell.length_b   1.000
_cell.length_c   1.000
_cell.angle_alpha   90.00
_cell.angle_beta   90.00
_cell.angle_gamma   90.00
#
_symmetry.space_group_name_H-M   'P 1'
#
loop_
_entity.id
_entity.type
_entity.pdbx_description
1 polymer ?
#
loop_
_entity_poly.entity_id
_entity_poly.type
_entity_poly.pdbx_seq_one_letter_code
_entity_poly.pdbx_strand_id
1 'polypeptide(L)'
;MSSNEKKSSFELNFPHLCELYQDLGNDAFDGWFNILPHKIFATKLSLSYFEQLEHTLGSLSDVAWLSLKSKLGKQSNSSRRELLSLLNEAAGYKRFLEILDEKHIGFDQIVPPPQPPTKRRTEKEPEWFAIRGGNVVAAMEVKTVFNSDYEDEFVDSNTKKIEAGELPNVRRLMPILSHGFYNKISDHVRKAKSQLAAVQGELELLVIFLVLNIDYEAAHVSDIRNKVEHFLQDQQSGNLTIVAEMRSPFLN
;
A
#
# COMPACT_ATOMS: atom_id res chain seq x y z
N MET A 1 23.13 -17.36 -35.87
CA MET A 1 21.91 -18.05 -35.42
C MET A 1 22.00 -18.12 -33.90
N SER A 2 21.62 -17.05 -33.22
CA SER A 2 20.30 -16.76 -32.61
C SER A 2 20.47 -16.80 -31.09
N SER A 3 21.00 -15.70 -30.54
CA SER A 3 21.12 -15.40 -29.11
C SER A 3 19.75 -15.09 -28.47
N ASN A 4 18.70 -15.79 -28.90
CA ASN A 4 17.30 -15.59 -28.53
C ASN A 4 16.75 -16.76 -27.70
N GLU A 5 17.61 -17.68 -27.26
CA GLU A 5 17.19 -18.82 -26.45
C GLU A 5 17.17 -18.46 -24.96
N LYS A 6 15.94 -18.28 -24.47
CA LYS A 6 15.52 -18.10 -23.08
C LYS A 6 15.78 -16.69 -22.52
N LYS A 7 14.90 -15.74 -22.88
CA LYS A 7 14.37 -14.86 -21.82
C LYS A 7 14.04 -15.75 -20.64
N SER A 8 14.57 -15.44 -19.45
CA SER A 8 14.31 -16.25 -18.27
C SER A 8 12.79 -16.45 -18.14
N SER A 9 12.32 -17.62 -17.67
CA SER A 9 10.87 -17.84 -17.44
C SER A 9 10.25 -16.73 -16.56
N PHE A 10 11.09 -16.06 -15.79
CA PHE A 10 10.75 -14.85 -15.05
C PHE A 10 10.40 -13.66 -15.96
N GLU A 11 11.25 -13.27 -16.91
CA GLU A 11 10.98 -12.15 -17.84
C GLU A 11 9.72 -12.33 -18.70
N LEU A 12 9.38 -13.57 -19.02
CA LEU A 12 8.17 -13.85 -19.80
C LEU A 12 6.89 -13.74 -18.96
N ASN A 13 6.96 -14.12 -17.69
CA ASN A 13 5.80 -14.14 -16.79
C ASN A 13 5.64 -12.84 -15.98
N PHE A 14 6.70 -12.07 -15.82
CA PHE A 14 6.76 -10.88 -14.95
C PHE A 14 7.47 -9.68 -15.60
N PRO A 15 7.04 -9.23 -16.80
CA PRO A 15 7.73 -8.19 -17.55
C PRO A 15 7.85 -6.85 -16.80
N HIS A 16 6.82 -6.41 -16.07
CA HIS A 16 6.86 -5.13 -15.35
C HIS A 16 7.76 -5.20 -14.13
N LEU A 17 7.75 -6.31 -13.38
CA LEU A 17 8.71 -6.53 -12.30
C LEU A 17 10.15 -6.60 -12.82
N CYS A 18 10.36 -7.17 -14.01
CA CYS A 18 11.67 -7.16 -14.66
C CYS A 18 12.11 -5.76 -15.07
N GLU A 19 11.20 -4.93 -15.59
CA GLU A 19 11.51 -3.53 -15.90
C GLU A 19 11.92 -2.76 -14.64
N LEU A 20 11.15 -2.88 -13.55
CA LEU A 20 11.51 -2.25 -12.26
C LEU A 20 12.87 -2.74 -11.75
N TYR A 21 13.15 -4.03 -11.89
CA TYR A 21 14.44 -4.61 -11.52
C TYR A 21 15.60 -4.00 -12.31
N GLN A 22 15.43 -3.86 -13.62
CA GLN A 22 16.45 -3.28 -14.51
C GLN A 22 16.70 -1.80 -14.22
N ASP A 23 15.64 -1.05 -13.92
CA ASP A 23 15.72 0.38 -13.65
C ASP A 23 16.33 0.72 -12.29
N LEU A 24 15.99 -0.05 -11.25
CA LEU A 24 16.38 0.24 -9.86
C LEU A 24 17.70 -0.41 -9.47
N GLY A 25 18.07 -1.50 -10.14
CA GLY A 25 19.28 -2.26 -9.85
C GLY A 25 19.18 -3.14 -8.59
N ASN A 26 20.24 -3.91 -8.36
CA ASN A 26 20.29 -4.97 -7.35
C ASN A 26 20.30 -4.47 -5.90
N ASP A 27 20.81 -3.27 -5.64
CA ASP A 27 21.03 -2.78 -4.27
C ASP A 27 19.83 -2.00 -3.72
N ALA A 28 18.85 -1.67 -4.57
CA ALA A 28 17.66 -0.95 -4.16
C ALA A 28 16.81 -1.77 -3.18
N PHE A 29 16.29 -1.10 -2.14
CA PHE A 29 15.33 -1.66 -1.19
C PHE A 29 15.83 -2.92 -0.47
N ASP A 30 17.01 -2.84 0.14
CA ASP A 30 17.64 -3.93 0.90
C ASP A 30 17.83 -5.20 0.06
N GLY A 31 18.09 -5.03 -1.24
CA GLY A 31 18.25 -6.15 -2.17
C GLY A 31 16.98 -6.96 -2.38
N TRP A 32 15.80 -6.36 -2.22
CA TRP A 32 14.50 -7.03 -2.43
C TRP A 32 14.43 -7.76 -3.77
N PHE A 33 15.04 -7.17 -4.81
CA PHE A 33 15.07 -7.80 -6.12
C PHE A 33 16.05 -8.97 -6.25
N ASN A 34 17.11 -9.03 -5.43
CA ASN A 34 18.10 -10.12 -5.46
C ASN A 34 17.51 -11.46 -5.01
N ILE A 35 16.48 -11.40 -4.17
CA ILE A 35 15.80 -12.59 -3.65
C ILE A 35 14.59 -13.00 -4.52
N LEU A 36 14.20 -12.20 -5.52
CA LEU A 36 12.99 -12.42 -6.32
C LEU A 36 12.99 -13.77 -7.03
N PRO A 37 13.98 -14.13 -7.88
CA PRO A 37 13.89 -15.36 -8.66
C PRO A 37 13.82 -16.61 -7.78
N HIS A 38 14.51 -16.58 -6.63
CA HIS A 38 14.53 -17.69 -5.68
C HIS A 38 13.26 -17.75 -4.82
N LYS A 39 12.67 -16.60 -4.43
CA LYS A 39 11.46 -16.57 -3.60
C LYS A 39 10.16 -16.73 -4.40
N ILE A 40 10.08 -16.26 -5.65
CA ILE A 40 8.86 -16.36 -6.46
C ILE A 40 8.41 -17.83 -6.58
N PHE A 41 9.33 -18.68 -7.04
CA PHE A 41 9.04 -20.10 -7.30
C PHE A 41 9.21 -21.00 -6.08
N ALA A 42 9.51 -20.46 -4.91
CA ALA A 42 9.70 -21.26 -3.69
C ALA A 42 8.38 -21.88 -3.19
N THR A 43 7.26 -21.16 -3.33
CA THR A 43 5.95 -21.62 -2.85
C THR A 43 4.82 -21.18 -3.79
N LYS A 44 3.67 -21.84 -3.73
CA LYS A 44 2.46 -21.38 -4.45
C LYS A 44 1.97 -20.02 -3.96
N LEU A 45 2.11 -19.75 -2.66
CA LEU A 45 1.69 -18.49 -2.05
C LEU A 45 2.54 -17.32 -2.54
N SER A 46 3.87 -17.49 -2.57
CA SER A 46 4.78 -16.49 -3.14
C SER A 46 4.50 -16.25 -4.61
N LEU A 47 4.29 -17.32 -5.40
CA LEU A 47 3.96 -17.17 -6.83
C LEU A 47 2.69 -16.35 -7.03
N SER A 48 1.60 -16.70 -6.33
CA SER A 48 0.33 -15.99 -6.42
C SER A 48 0.45 -14.51 -6.05
N TYR A 49 1.29 -14.16 -5.06
CA TYR A 49 1.55 -12.78 -4.70
C TYR A 49 2.21 -12.01 -5.85
N PHE A 50 3.24 -12.58 -6.47
CA PHE A 50 3.94 -11.93 -7.58
C PHE A 50 3.08 -11.84 -8.84
N GLU A 51 2.21 -12.83 -9.10
CA GLU A 51 1.22 -12.77 -10.18
C GLU A 51 0.22 -11.63 -9.98
N GLN A 52 -0.28 -11.45 -8.74
CA GLN A 52 -1.17 -10.32 -8.41
C GLN A 52 -0.45 -8.98 -8.54
N LEU A 53 0.81 -8.92 -8.10
CA LEU A 53 1.62 -7.71 -8.22
C LEU A 53 1.84 -7.36 -9.69
N GLU A 54 2.26 -8.31 -10.51
CA GLU A 54 2.45 -8.12 -11.95
C GLU A 54 1.16 -7.72 -12.65
N HIS A 55 0.04 -8.37 -12.33
CA HIS A 55 -1.27 -7.97 -12.84
C HIS A 55 -1.61 -6.53 -12.44
N THR A 56 -1.26 -6.11 -11.22
CA THR A 56 -1.48 -4.73 -10.76
C THR A 56 -0.65 -3.76 -11.59
N LEU A 57 0.65 -4.04 -11.76
CA LEU A 57 1.56 -3.19 -12.53
C LEU A 57 1.13 -3.09 -14.00
N GLY A 58 0.73 -4.21 -14.61
CA GLY A 58 0.25 -4.23 -16.00
C GLY A 58 -1.12 -3.57 -16.22
N SER A 59 -1.84 -3.21 -15.15
CA SER A 59 -3.12 -2.47 -15.25
C SER A 59 -2.98 -0.95 -15.10
N LEU A 60 -1.77 -0.46 -14.84
CA LEU A 60 -1.50 0.97 -14.71
C LEU A 60 -1.58 1.65 -16.09
N SER A 61 -2.10 2.87 -16.11
CA SER A 61 -1.94 3.76 -17.28
C SER A 61 -0.48 4.19 -17.40
N ASP A 62 -0.08 4.64 -18.59
CA ASP A 62 1.28 5.17 -18.83
C ASP A 62 1.66 6.26 -17.82
N VAL A 63 0.72 7.15 -17.49
CA VAL A 63 0.91 8.21 -16.50
C VAL A 63 1.16 7.64 -15.10
N ALA A 64 0.37 6.64 -14.69
CA ALA A 64 0.53 5.99 -13.40
C ALA A 64 1.83 5.18 -13.31
N TRP A 65 2.21 4.49 -14.38
CA TRP A 65 3.47 3.74 -14.50
C TRP A 65 4.68 4.66 -14.38
N LEU A 66 4.71 5.75 -15.14
CA LEU A 66 5.79 6.74 -15.09
C LEU A 66 5.88 7.42 -13.71
N SER A 67 4.75 7.71 -13.07
CA SER A 67 4.71 8.24 -11.71
C SER A 67 5.34 7.28 -10.70
N LEU A 68 4.96 5.99 -10.76
CA LEU A 68 5.52 4.95 -9.90
C LEU A 68 7.04 4.83 -10.11
N LYS A 69 7.49 4.69 -11.36
CA LYS A 69 8.92 4.61 -11.70
C LYS A 69 9.69 5.84 -11.20
N SER A 70 9.14 7.04 -11.38
CA SER A 70 9.77 8.27 -10.90
C SER A 70 9.88 8.31 -9.37
N LYS A 71 8.92 7.76 -8.63
CA LYS A 71 8.98 7.68 -7.16
C LYS A 71 10.01 6.66 -6.72
N LEU A 72 10.02 5.47 -7.33
CA LEU A 72 10.96 4.39 -7.01
C LEU A 72 12.42 4.80 -7.30
N GLY A 73 12.68 5.45 -8.44
CA GLY A 73 14.03 5.87 -8.82
C GLY A 73 14.66 6.94 -7.90
N LYS A 74 13.85 7.63 -7.08
CA LYS A 74 14.34 8.62 -6.09
C LYS A 74 14.77 7.98 -4.76
N GLN A 75 14.54 6.68 -4.58
CA GLN A 75 14.57 5.98 -3.29
C GLN A 75 15.64 4.88 -3.25
N SER A 76 16.84 5.15 -3.78
CA SER A 76 17.88 4.12 -3.97
C SER A 76 18.39 3.46 -2.67
N ASN A 77 18.21 4.10 -1.51
CA ASN A 77 18.63 3.59 -0.18
C ASN A 77 17.45 3.40 0.79
N SER A 78 16.24 3.30 0.27
CA SER A 78 15.03 3.21 1.07
C SER A 78 14.79 1.80 1.60
N SER A 79 14.03 1.71 2.69
CA SER A 79 13.69 0.41 3.29
C SER A 79 12.75 -0.41 2.41
N ARG A 80 12.76 -1.74 2.57
CA ARG A 80 11.74 -2.63 1.99
C ARG A 80 10.29 -2.15 2.22
N ARG A 81 10.00 -1.55 3.37
CA ARG A 81 8.66 -1.05 3.70
C ARG A 81 8.24 0.11 2.80
N GLU A 82 9.17 0.95 2.39
CA GLU A 82 8.92 2.02 1.44
C GLU A 82 8.61 1.48 0.04
N LEU A 83 9.32 0.44 -0.42
CA LEU A 83 8.97 -0.26 -1.65
C LEU A 83 7.54 -0.79 -1.59
N LEU A 84 7.19 -1.51 -0.53
CA LEU A 84 5.84 -2.04 -0.36
C LEU A 84 4.79 -0.93 -0.33
N SER A 85 5.09 0.19 0.33
CA SER A 85 4.20 1.36 0.31
C SER A 85 3.98 1.89 -1.11
N LEU A 86 5.05 2.05 -1.90
CA LEU A 86 4.96 2.53 -3.28
C LEU A 86 4.21 1.55 -4.20
N LEU A 87 4.43 0.25 -4.04
CA LEU A 87 3.67 -0.78 -4.77
C LEU A 87 2.19 -0.80 -4.35
N ASN A 88 1.89 -0.50 -3.08
CA ASN A 88 0.51 -0.34 -2.62
C ASN A 88 -0.14 0.93 -3.18
N GLU A 89 0.61 2.00 -3.47
CA GLU A 89 0.07 3.16 -4.19
C GLU A 89 -0.42 2.78 -5.60
N ALA A 90 0.28 1.87 -6.27
CA ALA A 90 -0.13 1.30 -7.56
C ALA A 90 -1.38 0.40 -7.44
N ALA A 91 -1.45 -0.43 -6.39
CA ALA A 91 -2.69 -1.17 -6.09
C ALA A 91 -3.86 -0.21 -5.79
N GLY A 92 -3.58 0.90 -5.11
CA GLY A 92 -4.54 1.96 -4.88
C GLY A 92 -5.10 2.49 -6.18
N TYR A 93 -4.26 2.81 -7.19
CA TYR A 93 -4.73 3.30 -8.49
C TYR A 93 -5.82 2.39 -9.10
N LYS A 94 -5.57 1.07 -9.12
CA LYS A 94 -6.55 0.10 -9.61
C LYS A 94 -7.83 0.14 -8.77
N ARG A 95 -7.70 0.14 -7.44
CA ARG A 95 -8.87 0.20 -6.55
C ARG A 95 -9.65 1.51 -6.72
N PHE A 96 -8.98 2.61 -7.05
CA PHE A 96 -9.64 3.89 -7.30
C PHE A 96 -10.52 3.83 -8.53
N LEU A 97 -10.03 3.24 -9.62
CA LEU A 97 -10.82 3.02 -10.83
C LEU A 97 -12.09 2.21 -10.54
N GLU A 98 -11.95 1.12 -9.77
CA GLU A 98 -13.08 0.28 -9.36
C GLU A 98 -14.10 1.08 -8.54
N ILE A 99 -13.64 1.88 -7.56
CA ILE A 99 -14.54 2.69 -6.72
C ILE A 99 -15.23 3.78 -7.54
N LEU A 100 -14.52 4.42 -8.47
CA LEU A 100 -15.12 5.44 -9.34
C LEU A 100 -16.24 4.83 -10.19
N ASP A 101 -16.04 3.61 -10.70
CA ASP A 101 -17.06 2.85 -11.44
C ASP A 101 -18.25 2.45 -10.54
N GLU A 102 -17.98 1.86 -9.36
CA GLU A 102 -18.98 1.49 -8.34
C GLU A 102 -19.85 2.68 -7.91
N LYS A 103 -19.27 3.88 -7.86
CA LYS A 103 -19.94 5.12 -7.46
C LYS A 103 -20.47 5.93 -8.65
N HIS A 104 -20.30 5.45 -9.88
CA HIS A 104 -20.68 6.13 -11.11
C HIS A 104 -20.13 7.56 -11.23
N ILE A 105 -18.90 7.79 -10.75
CA ILE A 105 -18.21 9.07 -10.86
C ILE A 105 -17.50 9.12 -12.21
N GLY A 106 -18.03 9.90 -13.15
CA GLY A 106 -17.38 10.12 -14.44
C GLY A 106 -16.09 10.93 -14.29
N PHE A 107 -15.07 10.58 -15.07
CA PHE A 107 -13.78 11.28 -15.15
C PHE A 107 -13.19 11.19 -16.57
N ASP A 108 -12.36 12.15 -16.93
CA ASP A 108 -11.62 12.20 -18.21
C ASP A 108 -10.25 11.53 -18.07
N GLN A 109 -9.59 11.72 -16.92
CA GLN A 109 -8.27 11.18 -16.62
C GLN A 109 -8.03 11.01 -15.13
N ILE A 110 -7.11 10.10 -14.78
CA ILE A 110 -6.54 9.98 -13.44
C ILE A 110 -5.08 10.43 -13.50
N VAL A 111 -4.70 11.32 -12.60
CA VAL A 111 -3.35 11.86 -12.52
C VAL A 111 -2.79 11.75 -11.11
N PRO A 112 -1.46 11.59 -10.95
CA PRO A 112 -0.82 11.82 -9.67
C PRO A 112 -0.94 13.30 -9.26
N PRO A 113 -0.71 13.63 -7.99
CA PRO A 113 -0.66 15.02 -7.57
C PRO A 113 0.38 15.81 -8.36
N PRO A 114 0.08 17.08 -8.72
CA PRO A 114 1.10 17.95 -9.30
C PRO A 114 2.28 17.99 -8.34
N GLN A 115 3.50 17.73 -8.85
CA GLN A 115 4.68 17.80 -7.98
C GLN A 115 4.71 19.19 -7.34
N PRO A 116 4.78 19.30 -6.01
CA PRO A 116 4.61 20.59 -5.36
C PRO A 116 5.72 21.52 -5.87
N PRO A 117 5.37 22.74 -6.34
CA PRO A 117 6.36 23.74 -6.66
C PRO A 117 7.04 24.13 -5.34
N THR A 118 8.24 23.60 -5.11
CA THR A 118 9.20 24.04 -4.08
C THR A 118 8.72 24.11 -2.61
N LYS A 119 9.21 23.17 -1.79
CA LYS A 119 9.58 23.29 -0.35
C LYS A 119 8.64 23.92 0.69
N ARG A 120 7.41 24.38 0.38
CA ARG A 120 6.55 25.12 1.34
C ARG A 120 5.23 24.45 1.75
N ARG A 121 4.87 23.30 1.20
CA ARG A 121 3.76 22.49 1.76
C ARG A 121 4.32 21.45 2.72
N THR A 122 4.02 21.62 4.01
CA THR A 122 4.29 20.61 5.05
C THR A 122 3.31 19.43 4.98
N GLU A 123 2.19 19.59 4.27
CA GLU A 123 1.18 18.56 4.10
C GLU A 123 1.34 17.89 2.73
N LYS A 124 1.51 16.56 2.76
CA LYS A 124 1.64 15.72 1.56
C LYS A 124 0.30 15.67 0.83
N GLU A 125 0.29 15.94 -0.47
CA GLU A 125 -0.93 15.83 -1.29
C GLU A 125 -1.39 14.36 -1.43
N PRO A 126 -2.68 14.11 -1.68
CA PRO A 126 -3.21 12.78 -2.00
C PRO A 126 -2.47 12.10 -3.15
N GLU A 127 -2.39 10.78 -3.13
CA GLU A 127 -1.66 10.02 -4.16
C GLU A 127 -2.30 10.08 -5.55
N TRP A 128 -3.62 10.24 -5.65
CA TRP A 128 -4.34 10.20 -6.93
C TRP A 128 -5.51 11.18 -7.00
N PHE A 129 -5.69 11.77 -8.19
CA PHE A 129 -6.81 12.64 -8.53
C PHE A 129 -7.54 12.15 -9.77
N ALA A 130 -8.88 12.16 -9.73
CA ALA A 130 -9.73 12.01 -10.90
C ALA A 130 -10.18 13.40 -11.37
N ILE A 131 -10.00 13.70 -12.66
CA ILE A 131 -10.31 15.00 -13.25
C ILE A 131 -11.47 14.86 -14.23
N ARG A 132 -12.45 15.76 -14.14
CA ARG A 132 -13.55 15.91 -15.13
C ARG A 132 -13.71 17.38 -15.51
N GLY A 133 -13.65 17.70 -16.80
CA GLY A 133 -13.78 19.08 -17.30
C GLY A 133 -12.72 20.02 -16.73
N GLY A 134 -11.52 19.52 -16.43
CA GLY A 134 -10.42 20.28 -15.83
C GLY A 134 -10.50 20.48 -14.31
N ASN A 135 -11.57 20.02 -13.65
CA ASN A 135 -11.72 20.10 -12.19
C ASN A 135 -11.44 18.74 -11.55
N VAL A 136 -10.86 18.75 -10.35
CA VAL A 136 -10.75 17.52 -9.53
C VAL A 136 -12.16 17.17 -9.04
N VAL A 137 -12.63 15.97 -9.37
CA VAL A 137 -13.94 15.45 -8.92
C VAL A 137 -13.80 14.40 -7.83
N ALA A 138 -12.67 13.71 -7.79
CA ALA A 138 -12.36 12.77 -6.73
C ALA A 138 -10.87 12.77 -6.38
N ALA A 139 -10.56 12.44 -5.13
CA ALA A 139 -9.19 12.29 -4.65
C ALA A 139 -9.07 11.01 -3.82
N MET A 140 -7.91 10.36 -3.89
CA MET A 140 -7.60 9.19 -3.10
C MET A 140 -6.26 9.30 -2.41
N GLU A 141 -6.24 8.94 -1.13
CA GLU A 141 -5.03 8.72 -0.35
C GLU A 141 -4.86 7.22 -0.06
N VAL A 142 -3.63 6.72 -0.21
CA VAL A 142 -3.25 5.33 0.08
C VAL A 142 -2.38 5.28 1.33
N LYS A 143 -2.78 4.47 2.32
CA LYS A 143 -1.98 4.21 3.53
C LYS A 143 -1.67 2.73 3.67
N THR A 144 -0.41 2.42 3.88
CA THR A 144 0.03 1.08 4.30
C THR A 144 0.21 1.05 5.81
N VAL A 145 -0.40 0.08 6.49
CA VAL A 145 -0.32 -0.13 7.94
C VAL A 145 0.32 -1.49 8.20
N PHE A 146 1.43 -1.53 8.94
CA PHE A 146 2.14 -2.78 9.25
C PHE A 146 1.84 -3.24 10.68
N ASN A 147 1.50 -4.53 10.84
CA ASN A 147 1.28 -5.14 12.15
C ASN A 147 2.58 -5.34 12.94
N SER A 148 3.70 -5.62 12.26
CA SER A 148 4.99 -5.91 12.91
C SER A 148 5.48 -4.78 13.80
N ASP A 149 5.16 -3.52 13.50
CA ASP A 149 5.49 -2.40 14.38
C ASP A 149 4.83 -2.52 15.76
N TYR A 150 3.66 -3.15 15.86
CA TYR A 150 3.04 -3.41 17.16
C TYR A 150 3.73 -4.55 17.89
N GLU A 151 4.19 -5.59 17.17
CA GLU A 151 4.94 -6.67 17.78
C GLU A 151 6.28 -6.19 18.33
N ASP A 152 6.98 -5.34 17.58
CA ASP A 152 8.22 -4.72 18.03
C ASP A 152 7.97 -3.84 19.26
N GLU A 153 6.93 -3.01 19.25
CA GLU A 153 6.52 -2.20 20.42
C GLU A 153 6.12 -3.06 21.64
N PHE A 154 5.44 -4.19 21.42
CA PHE A 154 5.03 -5.11 22.48
C PHE A 154 6.23 -5.82 23.11
N VAL A 155 7.17 -6.28 22.28
CA VAL A 155 8.44 -6.87 22.72
C VAL A 155 9.24 -5.84 23.50
N ASP A 156 9.43 -4.64 22.96
CA ASP A 156 10.18 -3.56 23.62
C ASP A 156 9.54 -3.16 24.96
N SER A 157 8.21 -3.02 25.00
CA SER A 157 7.49 -2.70 26.23
C SER A 157 7.63 -3.81 27.28
N ASN A 158 7.60 -5.08 26.89
CA ASN A 158 7.76 -6.19 27.81
C ASN A 158 9.21 -6.34 28.29
N THR A 159 10.20 -6.09 27.42
CA THR A 159 11.61 -6.04 27.79
C THR A 159 11.83 -4.99 28.88
N LYS A 160 11.34 -3.75 28.68
CA LYS A 160 11.44 -2.68 29.70
C LYS A 160 10.78 -3.04 31.02
N LYS A 161 9.62 -3.71 30.99
CA LYS A 161 8.93 -4.17 32.21
C LYS A 161 9.75 -5.21 32.95
N ILE A 162 10.30 -6.19 32.24
CA ILE A 162 11.17 -7.22 32.83
C ILE A 162 12.42 -6.57 33.45
N GLU A 163 13.06 -5.63 32.75
CA GLU A 163 14.20 -4.87 33.26
C GLU A 163 13.86 -4.05 34.52
N ALA A 164 12.63 -3.56 34.61
CA ALA A 164 12.11 -2.86 35.79
C ALA A 164 11.62 -3.79 36.92
N GLY A 165 11.69 -5.12 36.75
CA GLY A 165 11.17 -6.09 37.71
C GLY A 165 9.64 -6.21 37.74
N GLU A 166 8.96 -5.68 36.74
CA GLU A 166 7.51 -5.75 36.58
C GLU A 166 7.07 -7.00 35.80
N LEU A 167 5.82 -7.42 36.01
CA LEU A 167 5.24 -8.53 35.25
C LEU A 167 5.01 -8.14 33.79
N PRO A 168 5.41 -8.97 32.81
CA PRO A 168 5.17 -8.70 31.40
C PRO A 168 3.67 -8.78 31.07
N ASN A 169 3.27 -8.05 30.05
CA ASN A 169 1.93 -8.16 29.48
C ASN A 169 1.81 -9.50 28.75
N VAL A 170 0.79 -10.29 29.08
CA VAL A 170 0.45 -11.53 28.37
C VAL A 170 -0.72 -11.28 27.41
N ARG A 171 -0.67 -11.90 26.23
CA ARG A 171 -1.74 -11.85 25.22
C ARG A 171 -2.36 -13.22 24.99
N ARG A 172 -3.62 -13.23 24.55
CA ARG A 172 -4.27 -14.48 24.09
C ARG A 172 -3.61 -14.97 22.81
N LEU A 173 -3.49 -16.29 22.68
CA LEU A 173 -2.95 -16.98 21.49
C LEU A 173 -3.93 -17.03 20.29
N MET A 174 -5.10 -16.40 20.40
CA MET A 174 -6.02 -16.30 19.28
C MET A 174 -5.62 -15.16 18.36
N PRO A 175 -5.81 -15.27 17.04
CA PRO A 175 -5.62 -14.16 16.14
C PRO A 175 -6.59 -13.05 16.54
N ILE A 176 -6.04 -11.96 17.10
CA ILE A 176 -6.75 -10.74 17.46
C ILE A 176 -5.92 -9.56 16.97
N LEU A 177 -6.59 -8.55 16.42
CA LEU A 177 -5.93 -7.27 16.19
C LEU A 177 -5.83 -6.53 17.51
N SER A 178 -4.62 -6.09 17.86
CA SER A 178 -4.38 -5.38 19.10
C SER A 178 -5.01 -3.99 19.08
N HIS A 179 -5.26 -3.42 20.26
CA HIS A 179 -5.68 -2.01 20.37
C HIS A 179 -4.65 -1.06 19.73
N GLY A 180 -3.35 -1.38 19.83
CA GLY A 180 -2.29 -0.62 19.18
C GLY A 180 -2.45 -0.59 17.66
N PHE A 181 -2.86 -1.71 17.04
CA PHE A 181 -3.14 -1.76 15.62
C PHE A 181 -4.33 -0.86 15.23
N TYR A 182 -5.44 -0.89 15.98
CA TYR A 182 -6.56 0.02 15.75
C TYR A 182 -6.18 1.49 15.92
N ASN A 183 -5.33 1.82 16.90
CA ASN A 183 -4.82 3.17 17.07
C ASN A 183 -3.99 3.61 15.85
N LYS A 184 -3.16 2.72 15.29
CA LYS A 184 -2.41 2.98 14.05
C LYS A 184 -3.36 3.21 12.88
N ILE A 185 -4.39 2.38 12.71
CA ILE A 185 -5.42 2.61 11.69
C ILE A 185 -6.03 4.02 11.86
N SER A 186 -6.45 4.39 13.06
CA SER A 186 -7.00 5.73 13.34
C SER A 186 -6.03 6.85 12.99
N ASP A 187 -4.74 6.71 13.32
CA ASP A 187 -3.74 7.71 12.98
C ASP A 187 -3.50 7.82 11.48
N HIS A 188 -3.50 6.71 10.76
CA HIS A 188 -3.39 6.68 9.30
C HIS A 188 -4.63 7.32 8.64
N VAL A 189 -5.84 6.99 9.12
CA VAL A 189 -7.08 7.60 8.64
C VAL A 189 -7.09 9.11 8.93
N ARG A 190 -6.70 9.53 10.13
CA ARG A 190 -6.63 10.95 10.49
C ARG A 190 -5.67 11.72 9.59
N LYS A 191 -4.46 11.17 9.36
CA LYS A 191 -3.49 11.76 8.43
C LYS A 191 -4.06 11.85 7.01
N ALA A 192 -4.68 10.78 6.53
CA ALA A 192 -5.28 10.76 5.20
C ALA A 192 -6.43 11.77 5.06
N LYS A 193 -7.29 11.90 6.07
CA LYS A 193 -8.33 12.95 6.13
C LYS A 193 -7.72 14.35 6.02
N SER A 194 -6.62 14.63 6.73
CA SER A 194 -5.94 15.93 6.63
C SER A 194 -5.39 16.19 5.22
N GLN A 195 -4.81 15.20 4.56
CA GLN A 195 -4.28 15.33 3.20
C GLN A 195 -5.39 15.55 2.16
N LEU A 196 -6.50 14.82 2.30
CA LEU A 196 -7.67 14.97 1.44
C LEU A 196 -8.38 16.32 1.67
N ALA A 197 -8.40 16.83 2.91
CA ALA A 197 -8.97 18.14 3.23
C ALA A 197 -8.14 19.31 2.64
N ALA A 198 -6.87 19.08 2.31
CA ALA A 198 -6.03 20.08 1.66
C ALA A 198 -6.35 20.28 0.17
N VAL A 199 -7.18 19.41 -0.42
CA VAL A 199 -7.63 19.53 -1.81
C VAL A 199 -8.69 20.61 -1.90
N GLN A 200 -8.46 21.61 -2.75
CA GLN A 200 -9.39 22.71 -2.95
C GLN A 200 -10.53 22.27 -3.89
N GLY A 201 -11.77 22.69 -3.58
CA GLY A 201 -12.96 22.46 -4.42
C GLY A 201 -14.02 21.58 -3.76
N GLU A 202 -15.21 21.55 -4.36
CA GLU A 202 -16.27 20.62 -3.97
C GLU A 202 -16.04 19.29 -4.68
N LEU A 203 -15.46 18.33 -3.96
CA LEU A 203 -15.21 16.99 -4.47
C LEU A 203 -16.45 16.11 -4.34
N GLU A 204 -16.77 15.35 -5.37
CA GLU A 204 -17.86 14.36 -5.35
C GLU A 204 -17.49 13.15 -4.50
N LEU A 205 -16.20 12.79 -4.44
CA LEU A 205 -15.73 11.61 -3.75
C LEU A 205 -14.33 11.79 -3.14
N LEU A 206 -14.21 11.41 -1.88
CA LEU A 206 -12.94 11.27 -1.18
C LEU A 206 -12.73 9.80 -0.85
N VAL A 207 -11.55 9.25 -1.14
CA VAL A 207 -11.23 7.85 -0.89
C VAL A 207 -10.00 7.74 0.01
N ILE A 208 -10.12 6.97 1.09
CA ILE A 208 -8.96 6.49 1.85
C ILE A 208 -8.85 4.99 1.59
N PHE A 209 -7.76 4.58 0.95
CA PHE A 209 -7.44 3.18 0.73
C PHE A 209 -6.37 2.72 1.72
N LEU A 210 -6.76 1.83 2.63
CA LEU A 210 -5.88 1.25 3.64
C LEU A 210 -5.42 -0.13 3.20
N VAL A 211 -4.11 -0.35 3.11
CA VAL A 211 -3.53 -1.69 2.98
C VAL A 211 -3.01 -2.12 4.35
N LEU A 212 -3.71 -3.08 4.96
CA LEU A 212 -3.42 -3.60 6.29
C LEU A 212 -2.56 -4.86 6.16
N ASN A 213 -1.26 -4.74 6.41
CA ASN A 213 -0.32 -5.85 6.43
C ASN A 213 -0.36 -6.52 7.81
N ILE A 214 -1.15 -7.58 7.92
CA ILE A 214 -1.36 -8.35 9.15
C ILE A 214 -0.93 -9.80 9.00
N ASP A 215 -0.74 -10.53 10.08
CA ASP A 215 -0.29 -11.93 10.00
C ASP A 215 -1.26 -12.78 9.17
N TYR A 216 -0.75 -13.81 8.49
CA TYR A 216 -1.53 -14.64 7.55
C TYR A 216 -2.82 -15.17 8.17
N GLU A 217 -2.74 -15.68 9.41
CA GLU A 217 -3.92 -16.17 10.14
C GLU A 217 -4.93 -15.05 10.38
N ALA A 218 -4.47 -13.86 10.78
CA ALA A 218 -5.33 -12.72 11.03
C ALA A 218 -6.01 -12.21 9.75
N ALA A 219 -5.31 -12.26 8.60
CA ALA A 219 -5.83 -11.87 7.29
C ALA A 219 -6.98 -12.74 6.78
N HIS A 220 -7.14 -13.96 7.33
CA HIS A 220 -8.09 -14.97 6.82
C HIS A 220 -9.18 -15.35 7.83
N VAL A 221 -9.22 -14.70 9.00
CA VAL A 221 -10.31 -14.85 9.97
C VAL A 221 -11.41 -13.85 9.65
N SER A 222 -12.59 -14.34 9.22
CA SER A 222 -13.74 -13.50 8.85
C SER A 222 -14.14 -12.52 9.96
N ASP A 223 -14.07 -12.93 11.23
CA ASP A 223 -14.40 -12.07 12.36
C ASP A 223 -13.48 -10.85 12.47
N ILE A 224 -12.20 -10.99 12.11
CA ILE A 224 -11.25 -9.87 12.11
C ILE A 224 -11.61 -8.90 10.99
N ARG A 225 -11.88 -9.44 9.80
CA ARG A 225 -12.30 -8.64 8.64
C ARG A 225 -13.54 -7.82 8.97
N ASN A 226 -14.59 -8.46 9.49
CA ASN A 226 -15.83 -7.80 9.86
C ASN A 226 -15.62 -6.71 10.92
N LYS A 227 -14.75 -6.96 11.91
CA LYS A 227 -14.43 -5.95 12.95
C LYS A 227 -13.71 -4.73 12.38
N VAL A 228 -12.76 -4.94 11.47
CA VAL A 228 -12.07 -3.84 10.78
C VAL A 228 -13.04 -3.07 9.91
N GLU A 229 -13.87 -3.75 9.11
CA GLU A 229 -14.87 -3.11 8.26
C GLU A 229 -15.85 -2.27 9.08
N HIS A 230 -16.38 -2.82 10.18
CA HIS A 230 -17.27 -2.10 11.07
C HIS A 230 -16.58 -0.87 11.70
N PHE A 231 -15.37 -1.04 12.19
CA PHE A 231 -14.57 0.06 12.75
C PHE A 231 -14.32 1.19 11.73
N LEU A 232 -14.12 0.86 10.46
CA LEU A 232 -13.91 1.85 9.40
C LEU A 232 -15.20 2.50 8.91
N GLN A 233 -16.32 1.77 8.91
CA GLN A 233 -17.64 2.32 8.57
C GLN A 233 -18.00 3.49 9.48
N ASP A 234 -17.72 3.37 10.78
CA ASP A 234 -17.95 4.44 11.77
C ASP A 234 -17.12 5.70 11.50
N GLN A 235 -16.06 5.60 10.68
CA GLN A 235 -15.19 6.73 10.32
C GLN A 235 -15.53 7.36 8.97
N GLN A 236 -16.47 6.78 8.20
CA GLN A 236 -16.95 7.34 6.94
C GLN A 236 -17.91 8.51 7.19
N SER A 237 -17.92 9.49 6.30
CA SER A 237 -18.78 10.67 6.44
C SER A 237 -18.98 11.41 5.12
N GLY A 238 -20.21 11.74 4.75
CA GLY A 238 -20.50 12.54 3.57
C GLY A 238 -19.99 11.87 2.28
N ASN A 239 -19.10 12.56 1.57
CA ASN A 239 -18.43 12.06 0.35
C ASN A 239 -17.19 11.20 0.62
N LEU A 240 -16.83 10.95 1.89
CA LEU A 240 -15.67 10.14 2.27
C LEU A 240 -16.01 8.65 2.30
N THR A 241 -15.34 7.88 1.45
CA THR A 241 -15.31 6.42 1.45
C THR A 241 -13.98 5.94 2.01
N ILE A 242 -14.03 5.03 2.98
CA ILE A 242 -12.83 4.37 3.54
C ILE A 242 -12.91 2.89 3.20
N VAL A 243 -11.94 2.40 2.44
CA VAL A 243 -11.83 1.00 2.04
C VAL A 243 -10.53 0.42 2.59
N ALA A 244 -10.58 -0.83 3.03
CA ALA A 244 -9.40 -1.53 3.51
C ALA A 244 -9.22 -2.86 2.79
N GLU A 245 -7.97 -3.16 2.48
CA GLU A 245 -7.54 -4.47 2.01
C GLU A 245 -6.58 -5.08 3.03
N MET A 246 -6.96 -6.21 3.61
CA MET A 246 -6.09 -6.98 4.49
C MET A 246 -5.22 -7.90 3.66
N ARG A 247 -3.92 -7.72 3.78
CA ARG A 247 -2.91 -8.55 3.13
C ARG A 247 -2.02 -9.17 4.20
N SER A 248 -1.52 -10.36 3.92
CA SER A 248 -0.37 -10.85 4.66
C SER A 248 0.89 -10.19 4.12
N PRO A 249 1.83 -9.71 4.95
CA PRO A 249 3.15 -9.36 4.48
C PRO A 249 3.82 -10.65 4.04
N PHE A 250 3.53 -11.09 2.82
CA PHE A 250 4.35 -12.05 2.12
C PHE A 250 5.62 -11.30 1.81
N LEU A 251 6.55 -11.42 2.75
CA LEU A 251 7.98 -11.49 2.62
C LEU A 251 8.57 -10.97 3.96
N ASN A 252 8.56 -11.83 4.97
CA ASN A 252 9.69 -11.87 5.90
C ASN A 252 10.63 -12.95 5.34
#